data_AF-Q9ZSV6-F1
#
_entry.id   AF-Q9ZSV6-F1
#
_cell.length_a   1.000
_cell.length_b   1.000
_cell.length_c   1.000
_cell.angle_alpha   90.00
_cell.angle_beta   90.00
_cell.angle_gamma   90.00
#
_symmetry.space_group_name_H-M   'P 1'
#
loop_
_entity.id
_entity.type
_entity.pdbx_description
1 polymer ?
#
loop_
_entity_poly.entity_id
_entity_poly.type
_entity_poly.pdbx_seq_one_letter_code
_entity_poly.pdbx_strand_id
1 'polypeptide(L)'
;FLTHDISVHVPHHVCSKIPHHHLRAAHASLQKNWGDYLTEAKWNWTMMKYIFGMCHVYDEEKIYVSFDDRKEETLFWLSAFCQDLSRPTLDTANVIIIRSYLNGFSNQ
;
A
#
# COMPACT_ATOMS: atom_id res chain seq x y z
N PHE A 1 15.35 10.06 -18.73
CA PHE A 1 16.32 9.26 -17.94
C PHE A 1 15.51 8.62 -16.82
N LEU A 2 14.95 7.43 -17.04
CA LEU A 2 14.24 6.72 -15.99
C LEU A 2 15.30 6.27 -14.98
N THR A 3 15.05 6.50 -13.69
CA THR A 3 15.95 6.25 -12.56
C THR A 3 16.19 4.75 -12.38
N HIS A 4 17.12 4.18 -13.16
CA HIS A 4 17.53 2.77 -13.06
C HIS A 4 18.50 2.51 -11.90
N ASP A 5 18.83 3.54 -11.14
CA ASP A 5 19.78 3.50 -10.03
C ASP A 5 19.06 3.92 -8.75
N ILE A 6 18.05 3.14 -8.36
CA ILE A 6 17.24 3.40 -7.16
C ILE A 6 18.03 3.14 -5.88
N SER A 7 19.01 2.25 -5.92
CA SER A 7 19.80 1.85 -4.75
C SER A 7 20.58 3.02 -4.15
N VAL A 8 20.97 4.03 -4.93
CA VAL A 8 21.59 5.25 -4.38
C VAL A 8 20.69 5.99 -3.40
N HIS A 9 19.38 5.74 -3.36
CA HIS A 9 18.50 6.34 -2.37
C HIS A 9 18.50 5.60 -1.02
N VAL A 10 19.00 4.36 -0.96
CA VAL A 10 19.10 3.56 0.29
C VAL A 10 19.78 4.31 1.43
N PRO A 11 20.93 5.01 1.25
CA PRO A 11 21.55 5.79 2.32
C PRO A 11 20.61 6.87 2.91
N HIS A 12 19.70 7.44 2.11
CA HIS A 12 18.73 8.43 2.59
C HIS A 12 17.72 7.81 3.56
N HIS A 13 17.32 6.55 3.32
CA HIS A 13 16.43 5.81 4.22
C HIS A 13 17.12 5.35 5.51
N VAL A 14 18.43 5.10 5.46
CA VAL A 14 19.24 4.83 6.67
C VAL A 14 19.39 6.10 7.52
N CYS A 15 19.63 7.24 6.88
CA CYS A 15 19.75 8.53 7.55
C CYS A 15 19.27 9.67 6.65
N SER A 16 18.08 10.21 6.94
CA SER A 16 17.44 11.29 6.18
C SER A 16 18.22 12.60 6.19
N LYS A 17 19.21 12.76 7.09
CA LYS A 17 20.12 13.91 7.12
C LYS A 17 21.14 13.92 5.97
N ILE A 18 21.38 12.79 5.30
CA ILE A 18 22.29 12.73 4.16
C ILE A 18 21.63 13.42 2.96
N PRO A 19 22.23 14.49 2.41
CA PRO A 19 21.64 15.22 1.30
C PRO A 19 21.77 14.44 -0.02
N HIS A 20 20.84 14.69 -0.95
CA HIS A 20 20.73 13.94 -2.21
C HIS A 20 22.03 13.90 -3.04
N HIS A 21 22.82 14.98 -3.04
CA HIS A 21 24.05 15.08 -3.81
C HIS A 21 25.20 14.24 -3.23
N HIS A 22 25.10 13.79 -1.97
CA HIS A 22 26.08 12.89 -1.34
C HIS A 22 25.65 11.43 -1.34
N LEU A 23 24.46 11.11 -1.86
CA LEU A 23 23.92 9.76 -1.85
C LEU A 23 24.79 8.75 -2.60
N ARG A 24 25.41 9.14 -3.71
CA ARG A 24 26.31 8.24 -4.45
C ARG A 24 27.56 7.87 -3.65
N ALA A 25 28.16 8.85 -2.99
CA ALA A 25 29.31 8.63 -2.13
C ALA A 25 28.94 7.78 -0.90
N ALA A 26 27.78 8.07 -0.30
CA ALA A 26 27.25 7.30 0.82
C ALA A 26 26.94 5.85 0.43
N HIS A 27 26.34 5.62 -0.74
CA HIS A 27 26.06 4.29 -1.27
C HIS A 27 27.36 3.49 -1.50
N ALA A 28 28.37 4.11 -2.11
CA ALA A 28 29.68 3.48 -2.28
C ALA A 28 30.35 3.12 -0.93
N SER A 29 30.19 3.98 0.09
CA SER A 29 30.64 3.68 1.44
C SER A 29 29.88 2.50 2.06
N LEU A 30 28.57 2.39 1.81
CA LEU A 30 27.79 1.24 2.27
C LEU A 30 28.26 -0.06 1.60
N GLN A 31 28.42 -0.06 0.27
CA GLN A 31 28.92 -1.22 -0.48
C GLN A 31 30.31 -1.67 0.01
N LYS A 32 31.21 -0.72 0.26
CA LYS A 32 32.58 -1.03 0.70
C LYS A 32 32.63 -1.70 2.08
N ASN A 33 31.78 -1.27 3.01
CA ASN A 33 31.87 -1.68 4.41
C ASN A 33 30.86 -2.76 4.79
N TRP A 34 29.73 -2.84 4.08
CA TRP A 34 28.61 -3.76 4.37
C TRP A 34 28.08 -4.45 3.10
N GLY A 35 28.91 -4.59 2.06
CA GLY A 35 28.54 -5.24 0.80
C GLY A 35 27.88 -6.62 0.98
N ASP A 36 28.37 -7.41 1.93
CA ASP A 36 27.85 -8.76 2.22
C ASP A 36 26.43 -8.74 2.81
N TYR A 37 25.97 -7.59 3.32
CA TYR A 37 24.63 -7.39 3.88
C TYR A 37 23.70 -6.61 2.94
N LEU A 38 24.22 -6.15 1.80
CA LEU A 38 23.46 -5.43 0.80
C LEU A 38 22.92 -6.40 -0.24
N THR A 39 21.60 -6.34 -0.47
CA THR A 39 20.97 -7.05 -1.59
C THR A 39 20.88 -6.11 -2.78
N GLU A 40 21.69 -6.36 -3.80
CA GLU A 40 21.68 -5.59 -5.04
C GLU A 40 21.17 -6.46 -6.19
N ALA A 41 20.30 -5.89 -7.01
CA ALA A 41 19.78 -6.54 -8.21
C ALA A 41 20.06 -5.67 -9.43
N LYS A 42 20.40 -6.32 -10.55
CA LYS A 42 20.47 -5.64 -11.85
C LYS A 42 19.09 -5.58 -12.46
N TRP A 43 18.86 -4.55 -13.30
CA TRP A 43 17.61 -4.42 -14.03
C TRP A 43 17.28 -5.71 -14.78
N ASN A 44 16.09 -6.24 -14.52
CA ASN A 44 15.57 -7.45 -15.14
C ASN A 44 14.09 -7.24 -15.42
N TRP A 45 13.68 -7.33 -16.69
CA TRP A 45 12.29 -7.15 -17.09
C TRP A 45 11.32 -8.10 -16.39
N THR A 46 11.72 -9.33 -16.12
CA THR A 46 10.91 -10.30 -15.36
C THR A 46 10.70 -9.82 -13.93
N MET A 47 11.76 -9.33 -13.28
CA MET A 47 11.68 -8.76 -11.93
C MET A 47 10.78 -7.51 -11.90
N MET A 48 10.93 -6.61 -12.87
CA MET A 48 10.11 -5.40 -12.93
C MET A 48 8.63 -5.73 -13.13
N LYS A 49 8.30 -6.70 -13.99
CA LYS A 49 6.92 -7.18 -14.17
C LYS A 49 6.35 -7.74 -12.86
N TYR A 50 7.15 -8.45 -12.09
CA TYR A 50 6.74 -8.97 -10.79
C TYR A 50 6.47 -7.85 -9.79
N ILE A 51 7.41 -6.89 -9.64
CA ILE A 51 7.27 -5.75 -8.74
C ILE A 51 6.02 -4.90 -9.08
N PHE A 52 5.77 -4.67 -10.36
CA PHE A 52 4.61 -3.87 -10.80
C PHE A 52 3.30 -4.66 -10.85
N GLY A 53 3.37 -5.97 -11.00
CA GLY A 53 2.19 -6.84 -11.13
C GLY A 53 1.63 -7.34 -9.80
N MET A 54 2.40 -7.28 -8.72
CA MET A 54 2.01 -7.80 -7.41
C MET A 54 1.92 -6.68 -6.37
N CYS A 55 0.69 -6.28 -6.03
CA CYS A 55 0.44 -5.35 -4.94
C CYS A 55 0.44 -6.11 -3.61
N HIS A 56 1.28 -5.66 -2.66
CA HIS A 56 1.31 -6.24 -1.32
C HIS A 56 0.67 -5.27 -0.32
N VAL A 57 -0.12 -5.82 0.61
CA VAL A 57 -0.75 -5.08 1.71
C VAL A 57 -0.09 -5.50 3.01
N TYR A 58 0.03 -4.54 3.94
CA TYR A 58 0.56 -4.81 5.26
C TYR A 58 -0.41 -5.69 6.08
N ASP A 59 0.13 -6.72 6.72
CA ASP A 59 -0.57 -7.64 7.64
C ASP A 59 0.26 -7.75 8.92
N GLU A 60 -0.34 -7.69 10.11
CA GLU A 60 0.41 -7.65 11.36
C GLU A 60 1.14 -8.97 11.67
N GLU A 61 0.59 -10.12 11.25
CA GLU A 61 1.17 -11.44 11.51
C GLU A 61 2.20 -11.83 10.45
N LYS A 62 1.92 -11.52 9.18
CA LYS A 62 2.71 -11.94 8.01
C LYS A 62 3.52 -10.81 7.37
N ILE A 63 3.45 -9.60 7.93
CA ILE A 63 4.11 -8.37 7.48
C ILE A 63 3.58 -7.86 6.14
N TYR A 64 3.85 -8.56 5.03
CA TYR A 64 3.38 -8.18 3.69
C TYR A 64 2.79 -9.38 2.98
N VAL A 65 1.50 -9.31 2.66
CA VAL A 65 0.75 -10.36 1.94
C VAL A 65 0.29 -9.84 0.59
N SER A 66 0.06 -10.73 -0.37
CA SER A 66 -0.55 -10.34 -1.64
C SER A 66 -1.93 -9.75 -1.38
N PHE A 67 -2.34 -8.76 -2.19
CA PHE A 67 -3.69 -8.21 -2.13
C PHE A 67 -4.76 -9.31 -2.27
N ASP A 68 -4.50 -10.34 -3.07
CA ASP A 68 -5.41 -11.48 -3.28
C ASP A 68 -5.52 -12.40 -2.05
N ASP A 69 -4.52 -12.36 -1.14
CA ASP A 69 -4.49 -13.18 0.07
C ASP A 69 -5.27 -12.53 1.23
N ARG A 70 -5.78 -11.30 1.05
CA ARG A 70 -6.61 -10.68 2.08
C ARG A 70 -7.90 -11.48 2.23
N LYS A 71 -8.15 -11.95 3.45
CA LYS A 71 -9.49 -12.42 3.83
C LYS A 71 -10.43 -11.24 3.62
N GLU A 72 -11.51 -11.45 2.87
CA GLU A 72 -12.61 -10.48 2.84
C GLU A 72 -13.02 -10.23 4.29
N GLU A 73 -12.74 -9.03 4.80
CA GLU A 73 -13.39 -8.59 6.02
C GLU A 73 -14.87 -8.52 5.68
N THR A 74 -15.64 -9.49 6.18
CA THR A 74 -17.09 -9.43 6.13
C THR A 74 -17.46 -8.09 6.70
N LEU A 75 -17.94 -7.20 5.82
CA LEU A 75 -18.32 -5.82 6.14
C LEU A 75 -19.05 -5.85 7.48
N PHE A 76 -18.35 -5.44 8.54
CA PHE A 76 -18.81 -5.51 9.93
C PHE A 76 -20.17 -4.81 10.10
N TRP A 77 -20.44 -3.86 9.21
CA TRP A 77 -21.70 -3.13 9.12
C TRP A 77 -22.88 -3.92 8.53
N LEU A 78 -22.67 -4.89 7.63
CA LEU A 78 -23.76 -5.69 7.06
C LEU A 78 -24.25 -6.78 8.03
N SER A 79 -23.36 -7.40 8.80
CA SER A 79 -23.76 -8.43 9.77
C SER A 79 -24.50 -7.82 10.97
N ALA A 80 -24.13 -6.61 11.39
CA ALA A 80 -24.82 -5.88 12.46
C ALA A 80 -26.22 -5.37 12.05
N PHE A 81 -26.44 -5.04 10.77
CA PHE A 81 -27.74 -4.54 10.29
C PHE A 81 -28.75 -5.66 10.02
N CYS A 82 -28.29 -6.86 9.65
CA CYS A 82 -29.17 -7.98 9.30
C CYS A 82 -29.82 -8.70 10.50
N GLN A 83 -29.34 -8.49 11.73
CA GLN A 83 -29.97 -9.11 12.93
C GLN A 83 -31.27 -8.41 13.37
N ASP A 84 -31.56 -7.20 12.87
CA ASP A 84 -32.75 -6.42 13.25
C ASP A 84 -33.89 -6.44 12.19
N LEU A 85 -33.68 -7.13 11.06
CA LEU A 85 -34.65 -7.17 9.95
C LEU A 85 -35.56 -8.40 10.01
N SER A 86 -36.33 -8.52 11.09
CA SER A 86 -37.49 -9.43 11.17
C SER A 86 -38.77 -8.87 10.52
N ARG A 87 -38.64 -7.86 9.65
CA ARG A 87 -39.76 -7.32 8.87
C ARG A 87 -39.44 -7.35 7.38
N PRO A 88 -40.12 -8.19 6.58
CA PRO A 88 -40.02 -8.09 5.13
C PRO A 88 -40.92 -6.94 4.69
N THR A 89 -40.41 -6.04 3.86
CA THR A 89 -40.95 -5.77 2.52
C THR A 89 -40.38 -4.48 1.92
N LEU A 90 -40.03 -4.64 0.64
CA LEU A 90 -39.94 -3.64 -0.42
C LEU A 90 -38.70 -2.73 -0.46
N ASP A 91 -37.77 -3.16 -1.33
CA ASP A 91 -36.99 -2.30 -2.24
C ASP A 91 -36.07 -1.24 -1.60
N THR A 92 -35.08 -1.72 -0.85
CA THR A 92 -34.04 -0.90 -0.19
C THR A 92 -32.96 -0.37 -1.12
N ALA A 93 -32.97 -0.72 -2.42
CA ALA A 93 -31.91 -0.32 -3.35
C ALA A 93 -31.95 1.18 -3.73
N ASN A 94 -33.13 1.81 -3.67
CA ASN A 94 -33.30 3.19 -4.17
C ASN A 94 -33.38 4.28 -3.09
N VAL A 95 -33.44 3.93 -1.79
CA VAL A 95 -33.66 4.93 -0.72
C VAL A 95 -32.36 5.47 -0.11
N ILE A 96 -31.24 4.73 -0.19
CA ILE A 96 -30.01 5.12 0.51
C ILE A 96 -29.22 6.20 -0.26
N ILE A 97 -29.26 6.18 -1.59
CA ILE A 97 -28.45 7.11 -2.41
C ILE A 97 -28.98 8.55 -2.34
N ILE A 98 -30.28 8.76 -2.13
CA ILE A 98 -30.86 10.12 -2.10
C ILE A 98 -30.64 10.82 -0.74
N ARG A 99 -30.44 10.07 0.36
CA ARG A 99 -30.41 10.66 1.71
C ARG A 99 -29.04 11.12 2.21
N SER A 100 -27.92 10.65 1.63
CA SER A 100 -26.59 11.15 2.00
C SER A 100 -26.21 12.44 1.25
N TYR A 101 -26.66 12.61 0.00
CA TYR A 101 -26.36 13.80 -0.79
C TYR A 101 -27.08 15.07 -0.30
N LEU A 102 -28.26 14.95 0.32
CA LEU A 102 -29.02 16.11 0.82
C LEU A 102 -28.63 16.57 2.23
N ASN A 103 -27.94 15.74 3.02
CA ASN A 103 -27.50 16.11 4.39
C ASN A 103 -26.09 16.73 4.43
N GLY A 104 -25.35 16.75 3.32
CA GLY A 104 -24.02 17.35 3.22
C GLY A 104 -24.00 18.82 2.78
N PHE A 105 -25.16 19.43 2.45
CA PHE A 105 -25.23 20.78 1.85
C PHE A 105 -26.04 21.81 2.66
N SER A 106 -26.46 21.50 3.90
CA SER A 106 -27.28 22.43 4.71
C SER A 106 -26.67 22.89 6.03
N ASN A 107 -25.35 22.78 6.22
CA ASN A 107 -24.65 23.43 7.35
C ASN A 107 -23.34 24.12 6.93
N GLN A 108 -23.44 25.03 5.96
CA GLN A 108 -22.62 26.25 5.86
C GLN A 108 -23.52 27.43 5.56
#